data_AF-A0A2V9Q9L9-F1
#
_entry.id   AF-A0A2V9Q9L9-F1
#
_cell.length_a   1.000
_cell.length_b   1.000
_cell.length_c   1.000
_cell.angle_alpha   90.00
_cell.angle_beta   90.00
_cell.angle_gamma   90.00
#
_symmetry.space_group_name_H-M   'P 1'
#
loop_
_entity.id
_entity.type
_entity.pdbx_description
1 polymer ?
#
loop_
_entity_poly.entity_id
_entity_poly.type
_entity_poly.pdbx_seq_one_letter_code
_entity_poly.pdbx_strand_id
1 'polypeptide(L)'
;MSRIVLVLVVLLSTGCGYHTAGKADLLPSDLRILAVPAFVNQTQTYKIEQMLTAAVIQELSTRTNYRVIAHPDSADAVLHGT
;
A
#
# COMPACT_ATOMS: atom_id res chain seq x y z
N MET A 1 -24.13 -39.72 -14.83
CA MET A 1 -23.49 -39.39 -13.53
C MET A 1 -22.08 -38.82 -13.70
N SER A 2 -21.17 -39.44 -14.46
CA SER A 2 -19.78 -38.95 -14.65
C SER A 2 -19.62 -37.52 -15.21
N ARG A 3 -20.50 -37.09 -16.14
CA ARG A 3 -20.45 -35.74 -16.74
C ARG A 3 -20.70 -34.60 -15.75
N ILE A 4 -21.53 -34.82 -14.72
CA ILE A 4 -21.87 -33.79 -13.72
C ILE A 4 -20.66 -33.52 -12.80
N VAL A 5 -19.92 -34.58 -12.48
CA VAL A 5 -18.71 -34.49 -11.63
C VAL A 5 -17.63 -33.64 -12.32
N LEU A 6 -17.47 -33.79 -13.63
CA LEU A 6 -16.45 -33.06 -14.39
C LEU A 6 -16.77 -31.56 -14.48
N VAL A 7 -18.05 -31.18 -14.62
CA VAL A 7 -18.49 -29.79 -14.61
C VAL A 7 -18.28 -29.15 -13.24
N LEU A 8 -18.57 -29.88 -12.16
CA LEU A 8 -18.37 -29.40 -10.79
C LEU A 8 -16.89 -29.10 -10.51
N VAL A 9 -15.97 -30.00 -10.90
CA VAL A 9 -14.52 -29.81 -10.71
C VAL A 9 -13.99 -28.57 -11.43
N VAL A 10 -14.48 -28.29 -12.65
CA VAL A 10 -14.08 -27.10 -13.40
C VAL A 10 -14.52 -25.82 -12.68
N LEU A 11 -15.75 -25.77 -12.14
CA LEU A 11 -16.26 -24.61 -11.41
C LEU A 11 -15.50 -24.32 -10.11
N LEU A 12 -14.98 -25.34 -9.41
CA LEU A 12 -14.16 -25.13 -8.21
C LEU A 12 -12.73 -24.66 -8.52
N SER A 13 -12.25 -24.89 -9.75
CA SER A 13 -10.88 -24.53 -10.16
C SER A 13 -10.73 -23.14 -10.79
N THR A 14 -11.84 -22.46 -11.16
CA THR A 14 -11.82 -21.12 -11.75
C THR A 14 -11.78 -19.97 -10.73
N GLY A 15 -11.72 -20.29 -9.44
CA GLY A 15 -11.29 -19.34 -8.42
C GLY A 15 -9.79 -19.10 -8.53
N CYS A 16 -9.33 -18.36 -9.55
CA CYS A 16 -8.02 -17.72 -9.49
C CYS A 16 -8.02 -16.94 -8.18
N GLY A 17 -7.25 -17.42 -7.19
CA GLY A 17 -7.30 -16.92 -5.84
C GLY A 17 -7.26 -15.40 -5.84
N TYR A 18 -8.41 -14.79 -5.62
CA TYR A 18 -8.50 -13.39 -5.19
C TYR A 18 -7.97 -13.38 -3.77
N HIS A 19 -6.66 -13.60 -3.65
CA HIS A 19 -5.91 -13.28 -2.47
C HIS A 19 -6.11 -11.78 -2.33
N THR A 20 -6.92 -11.40 -1.35
CA THR A 20 -7.28 -10.02 -1.11
C THR A 20 -6.01 -9.27 -0.72
N ALA A 21 -5.33 -8.68 -1.71
CA ALA A 21 -4.15 -7.84 -1.53
C ALA A 21 -4.45 -6.56 -0.71
N GLY A 22 -5.67 -6.42 -0.20
CA GLY A 22 -6.07 -5.35 0.73
C GLY A 22 -5.75 -5.62 2.20
N LYS A 23 -5.21 -6.81 2.55
CA LYS A 23 -4.77 -7.16 3.91
C LYS A 23 -3.40 -7.84 3.92
N ALA A 24 -2.55 -7.50 2.97
CA ALA A 24 -1.14 -7.78 3.19
C ALA A 24 -0.70 -6.77 4.27
N ASP A 25 -0.44 -7.28 5.47
CA ASP A 25 0.31 -6.57 6.50
C ASP A 25 1.75 -6.42 5.96
N LEU A 26 1.90 -5.56 4.95
CA LEU A 26 3.13 -5.38 4.18
C LEU A 26 4.21 -4.69 5.02
N LEU A 27 3.81 -4.13 6.15
CA LEU A 27 4.68 -3.41 7.06
C LEU A 27 4.72 -4.17 8.40
N PRO A 28 5.87 -4.21 9.09
CA PRO A 28 5.98 -4.87 10.38
C PRO A 28 4.98 -4.28 11.39
N SER A 29 4.31 -5.13 12.16
CA SER A 29 3.32 -4.73 13.17
C SER A 29 3.87 -3.87 14.31
N ASP A 30 5.20 -3.78 14.46
CA ASP A 30 5.88 -2.92 15.42
C ASP A 30 6.10 -1.48 14.94
N LEU A 31 5.81 -1.18 13.67
CA LEU A 31 6.02 0.14 13.09
C LEU A 31 4.90 1.08 13.58
N ARG A 32 5.24 2.16 14.30
CA ARG A 32 4.24 3.10 14.86
C ARG A 32 4.34 4.48 14.24
N ILE A 33 5.56 4.92 13.94
CA ILE A 33 5.85 6.25 13.42
C ILE A 33 6.54 6.12 12.06
N LEU A 34 5.90 6.62 11.02
CA LEU A 34 6.42 6.60 9.65
C LEU A 34 6.75 8.03 9.21
N ALA A 35 8.01 8.29 8.83
CA ALA A 35 8.39 9.55 8.24
C ALA A 35 8.16 9.56 6.73
N VAL A 36 7.44 10.56 6.22
CA VAL A 36 7.25 10.81 4.78
C VAL A 36 7.79 12.21 4.48
N PRO A 37 9.10 12.35 4.17
CA PRO A 37 9.65 13.61 3.70
C PRO A 37 9.05 14.00 2.34
N ALA A 38 9.20 15.27 1.97
CA ALA A 38 8.81 15.73 0.64
C ALA A 38 9.54 14.92 -0.43
N PHE A 39 8.79 14.38 -1.39
CA PHE A 39 9.38 13.67 -2.51
C PHE A 39 10.24 14.60 -3.37
N VAL A 40 11.26 14.03 -4.01
CA VAL A 40 12.08 14.79 -4.96
C VAL A 40 11.32 14.84 -6.28
N ASN A 41 11.17 16.02 -6.88
CA ASN A 41 10.57 16.12 -8.22
C ASN A 41 11.66 15.91 -9.28
N GLN A 42 11.62 14.80 -10.01
CA GLN A 42 12.49 14.55 -11.16
C GLN A 42 11.90 15.02 -12.50
N THR A 43 10.76 15.70 -12.48
CA THR A 43 10.05 16.17 -13.68
C THR A 43 10.06 17.70 -13.78
N GLN A 44 9.62 18.24 -14.91
CA GLN A 44 9.45 19.70 -15.09
C GLN A 44 8.09 20.21 -14.61
N THR A 45 7.24 19.33 -14.05
CA THR A 45 5.90 19.70 -13.65
C THR A 45 5.93 20.38 -12.29
N TYR A 46 5.53 21.64 -12.26
CA TYR A 46 5.54 22.46 -11.05
C TYR A 46 4.66 21.86 -9.93
N LYS A 47 5.19 21.81 -8.70
CA LYS A 47 4.51 21.41 -7.44
C LYS A 47 4.01 19.97 -7.37
N ILE A 48 4.39 19.08 -8.28
CA ILE A 48 3.97 17.68 -8.23
C ILE A 48 4.46 16.98 -6.97
N GLU A 49 5.65 17.31 -6.49
CA GLU A 49 6.18 16.77 -5.24
C GLU A 49 5.26 17.04 -4.05
N GLN A 50 4.69 18.24 -3.96
CA GLN A 50 3.82 18.62 -2.85
C GLN A 50 2.48 17.89 -2.93
N MET A 51 1.89 17.82 -4.13
CA MET A 51 0.63 17.11 -4.35
C MET A 51 0.78 15.61 -4.10
N LEU A 52 1.86 15.01 -4.57
CA LEU A 52 2.14 13.59 -4.40
C LEU A 52 2.41 13.26 -2.93
N THR A 53 3.24 14.05 -2.26
CA THR A 53 3.54 13.87 -0.84
C THR A 53 2.25 13.97 -0.01
N ALA A 54 1.41 14.97 -0.27
CA ALA A 54 0.12 15.14 0.43
C ALA A 54 -0.84 13.96 0.19
N ALA A 55 -0.95 13.48 -1.05
CA ALA A 55 -1.77 12.33 -1.38
C ALA A 55 -1.31 11.05 -0.67
N VAL A 56 0.01 10.82 -0.60
CA VAL A 56 0.58 9.66 0.09
C VAL A 56 0.37 9.75 1.61
N ILE A 57 0.60 10.92 2.21
CA ILE A 57 0.32 11.13 3.65
C ILE A 57 -1.16 10.85 3.95
N GLN A 58 -2.07 11.35 3.12
CA GLN A 58 -3.51 11.14 3.28
C GLN A 58 -3.89 9.66 3.20
N GLU A 59 -3.40 8.94 2.18
CA GLU A 59 -3.74 7.53 1.99
C GLU A 59 -3.18 6.66 3.13
N LEU A 60 -1.94 6.92 3.56
CA LEU A 60 -1.33 6.24 4.71
C LEU A 60 -2.12 6.53 5.99
N SER A 61 -2.46 7.80 6.27
CA SER A 61 -3.24 8.15 7.45
C SER A 61 -4.67 7.62 7.42
N THR A 62 -5.24 7.37 6.24
CA THR A 62 -6.63 6.90 6.09
C THR A 62 -6.73 5.37 6.17
N ARG A 63 -5.74 4.66 5.64
CA ARG A 63 -5.75 3.19 5.53
C ARG A 63 -4.95 2.46 6.59
N THR A 64 -4.07 3.16 7.30
CA THR A 64 -3.20 2.58 8.33
C THR A 64 -3.39 3.29 9.66
N ASN A 65 -2.94 2.65 10.74
CA ASN A 65 -2.92 3.26 12.07
C ASN A 65 -1.56 3.93 12.40
N TYR A 66 -0.70 4.12 11.40
CA TYR A 66 0.63 4.70 11.62
C TYR A 66 0.53 6.21 11.83
N ARG A 67 1.37 6.73 12.74
CA ARG A 67 1.57 8.17 12.89
C ARG A 67 2.53 8.65 11.82
N VAL A 68 2.02 9.42 10.85
CA VAL A 68 2.85 10.00 9.79
C VAL A 68 3.48 11.31 10.25
N ILE A 69 4.81 11.44 10.11
CA ILE A 69 5.56 12.67 10.44
C ILE A 69 6.44 13.11 9.27
N ALA A 70 6.82 14.39 9.22
CA ALA A 70 7.69 14.90 8.16
C ALA A 70 9.19 14.71 8.46
N HIS A 71 9.56 14.75 9.75
CA HIS A 71 10.96 14.68 10.18
C HIS A 71 11.35 13.24 10.54
N PRO A 72 12.48 12.73 10.03
CA PRO A 72 12.88 11.34 10.23
C PRO A 72 13.48 11.06 11.62
N ASP A 73 13.84 12.09 12.40
CA ASP A 73 14.63 11.96 13.64
C ASP A 73 13.97 11.08 14.71
N SER A 74 12.65 10.97 14.69
CA SER A 74 11.87 10.17 15.66
C SER A 74 10.98 9.13 14.97
N ALA A 75 11.31 8.73 13.74
CA ALA A 75 10.53 7.76 12.98
C ALA A 75 11.10 6.33 13.10
N ASP A 76 10.21 5.34 13.14
CA ASP A 76 10.58 3.92 13.11
C ASP A 76 10.97 3.48 11.69
N ALA A 77 10.43 4.15 10.66
CA ALA A 77 10.80 3.98 9.27
C ALA A 77 10.65 5.29 8.48
N VAL A 78 11.38 5.40 7.37
CA VAL A 78 11.31 6.55 6.47
C VAL A 78 10.93 6.09 5.06
N LEU A 79 9.95 6.74 4.45
CA LEU A 79 9.50 6.47 3.09
C LEU A 79 10.13 7.47 2.13
N HIS A 80 11.03 6.98 1.28
CA HIS A 80 11.71 7.80 0.27
C HIS A 80 11.00 7.64 -1.08
N GLY A 81 10.83 8.73 -1.82
CA GLY A 81 10.24 8.75 -3.16
C GLY A 81 10.81 9.88 -4.03
N THR A 82 10.82 9.65 -5.34
CA THR A 82 11.38 10.52 -6.38
C THR A 82 10.49 10.58 -7.61
#